data_AF-A0A1D2R4G7-F1
#
_entry.id   AF-A0A1D2R4G7-F1
#
_cell.length_a   1.000
_cell.length_b   1.000
_cell.length_c   1.000
_cell.angle_alpha   90.00
_cell.angle_beta   90.00
_cell.angle_gamma   90.00
#
_symmetry.space_group_name_H-M   'P 1'
#
loop_
_entity.id
_entity.type
_entity.pdbx_description
1 polymer ?
#
loop_
_entity_poly.entity_id
_entity_poly.type
_entity_poly.pdbx_seq_one_letter_code
_entity_poly.pdbx_strand_id
1 'polypeptide(L)'
;MNNILLTVLLALLLVFVLKFWCRKNDIYFFVFGAVIGMSAEVVAVHFGAWQYANPSILEIPVWLPIAWGLVVVLIRRITYVFVETLVKQP
;
A
#
# COMPACT_ATOMS: atom_id res chain seq x y z
N MET A 1 -20.83 -2.39 4.19
CA MET A 1 -19.60 -3.14 3.81
C MET A 1 -18.68 -3.18 5.02
N ASN A 2 -18.24 -4.34 5.49
CA ASN A 2 -17.53 -4.46 6.78
C ASN A 2 -16.03 -4.13 6.63
N ASN A 3 -15.64 -2.90 6.99
CA ASN A 3 -14.24 -2.44 6.94
C ASN A 3 -13.29 -3.36 7.71
N ILE A 4 -13.77 -3.98 8.79
CA ILE A 4 -12.96 -4.89 9.61
C ILE A 4 -12.60 -6.15 8.80
N LEU A 5 -13.56 -6.73 8.09
CA LEU A 5 -13.31 -7.90 7.24
C LEU A 5 -12.27 -7.57 6.16
N LEU A 6 -12.41 -6.43 5.49
CA LEU A 6 -11.45 -6.03 4.46
C LEU A 6 -10.04 -5.79 5.03
N THR A 7 -9.98 -5.20 6.22
CA THR A 7 -8.71 -4.99 6.95
C THR A 7 -8.05 -6.32 7.28
N VAL A 8 -8.82 -7.30 7.78
CA VAL A 8 -8.31 -8.65 8.08
C VAL A 8 -7.79 -9.32 6.82
N LEU A 9 -8.54 -9.27 5.72
CA LEU A 9 -8.13 -9.87 4.44
C LEU A 9 -6.84 -9.22 3.90
N LEU A 10 -6.75 -7.89 3.94
CA LEU A 10 -5.54 -7.18 3.51
C LEU A 10 -4.36 -7.41 4.44
N ALA A 11 -4.58 -7.55 5.75
CA ALA A 11 -3.53 -7.92 6.69
C ALA A 11 -3.02 -9.36 6.45
N LEU A 12 -3.91 -10.31 6.16
CA LEU A 12 -3.52 -11.67 5.78
C LEU A 12 -2.71 -11.67 4.48
N LEU A 13 -3.14 -10.90 3.48
CA LEU A 13 -2.39 -10.71 2.24
C LEU A 13 -1.02 -10.10 2.50
N LEU A 14 -0.94 -9.09 3.37
CA LEU A 14 0.32 -8.48 3.78
C LEU A 14 1.27 -9.50 4.41
N VAL A 15 0.79 -10.31 5.36
CA VAL A 15 1.59 -11.36 6.01
C VAL A 15 2.08 -12.37 4.96
N PHE A 16 1.22 -12.76 4.02
CA PHE A 16 1.59 -13.65 2.92
C PHE A 16 2.69 -13.04 2.04
N VAL A 17 2.52 -11.79 1.60
CA VAL A 17 3.51 -11.07 0.78
C VAL A 17 4.83 -10.88 1.54
N LEU A 18 4.78 -10.51 2.82
CA LEU A 18 5.98 -10.34 3.64
C LEU A 18 6.74 -11.66 3.84
N LYS A 19 6.03 -12.77 4.03
CA LYS A 19 6.63 -14.09 4.30
C LYS A 19 7.19 -14.77 3.05
N PHE A 20 6.46 -14.72 1.94
CA PHE A 20 6.80 -15.47 0.73
C PHE A 20 7.54 -14.64 -0.32
N TRP A 21 7.33 -13.32 -0.35
CA TRP A 21 7.76 -12.49 -1.48
C TRP A 21 8.69 -11.33 -1.11
N CYS A 22 8.63 -10.78 0.11
CA CYS A 22 9.45 -9.64 0.47
C CYS A 22 10.90 -9.99 0.83
N ARG A 23 11.81 -9.15 0.40
CA ARG A 23 13.19 -9.07 0.90
C ARG A 23 13.24 -8.05 2.04
N LYS A 24 14.29 -8.09 2.87
CA LYS A 24 14.47 -7.17 4.01
C LYS A 24 14.27 -5.69 3.64
N ASN A 25 14.62 -5.29 2.42
CA ASN A 25 14.51 -3.91 1.99
C ASN A 25 13.07 -3.49 1.66
N ASP A 26 12.13 -4.41 1.42
CA ASP A 26 10.76 -4.06 1.00
C ASP A 26 9.92 -3.50 2.14
N ILE A 27 10.26 -3.85 3.39
CA ILE A 27 9.55 -3.34 4.56
C ILE A 27 9.68 -1.81 4.67
N TYR A 28 10.84 -1.25 4.31
CA TYR A 28 11.04 0.21 4.31
C TYR A 28 10.14 0.90 3.29
N PHE A 29 10.00 0.32 2.10
CA PHE A 29 9.13 0.84 1.05
C PHE A 29 7.65 0.68 1.39
N PHE A 30 7.29 -0.43 2.05
CA PHE A 30 5.97 -0.62 2.60
C PHE A 30 5.60 0.47 3.60
N VAL A 31 6.45 0.70 4.61
CA VAL A 31 6.20 1.74 5.63
C VAL A 31 6.15 3.12 5.01
N PHE A 32 7.05 3.42 4.08
CA PHE A 32 7.05 4.67 3.33
C PHE A 32 5.74 4.87 2.56
N GLY A 33 5.31 3.86 1.80
CA GLY A 33 4.06 3.91 1.05
C GLY A 33 2.83 4.06 1.94
N ALA A 34 2.78 3.32 3.05
CA ALA A 34 1.69 3.38 4.00
C ALA A 34 1.54 4.78 4.61
N VAL A 35 2.64 5.42 5.01
CA VAL A 35 2.61 6.76 5.64
C VAL A 35 2.32 7.85 4.62
N ILE A 36 3.05 7.86 3.49
CA ILE A 36 2.91 8.92 2.48
C ILE A 36 1.57 8.81 1.75
N GLY A 37 1.17 7.60 1.37
CA GLY A 37 -0.13 7.35 0.72
C GLY A 37 -1.30 7.71 1.65
N MET A 38 -1.25 7.29 2.92
CA MET A 38 -2.25 7.70 3.91
C MET A 38 -2.32 9.23 4.07
N SER A 39 -1.17 9.90 4.16
CA SER A 39 -1.13 11.36 4.35
C SER A 39 -1.73 12.10 3.16
N ALA A 40 -1.43 11.66 1.94
CA ALA A 40 -2.02 12.24 0.73
C ALA A 40 -3.54 12.08 0.69
N GLU A 41 -4.04 10.91 1.10
CA GLU A 41 -5.48 10.62 1.17
C GLU A 41 -6.19 11.46 2.23
N VAL A 42 -5.60 11.61 3.42
CA VAL A 42 -6.13 12.48 4.47
C VAL A 42 -6.24 13.93 3.96
N VAL A 43 -5.22 14.44 3.28
CA VAL A 43 -5.25 15.78 2.69
C VAL A 43 -6.37 15.88 1.64
N ALA A 44 -6.45 14.94 0.71
CA ALA A 44 -7.44 14.98 -0.36
C ALA A 44 -8.89 14.93 0.15
N VAL A 45 -9.17 14.05 1.12
CA VAL A 45 -10.49 13.94 1.74
C VAL A 45 -10.81 15.19 2.57
N HIS A 46 -9.84 15.72 3.32
CA HIS A 46 -10.02 16.93 4.12
C HIS A 46 -10.38 18.16 3.27
N PHE A 47 -9.79 18.29 2.08
CA PHE A 47 -10.14 19.35 1.11
C PHE A 47 -11.39 19.03 0.26
N GLY A 48 -12.06 17.90 0.50
CA GLY A 48 -13.29 17.54 -0.18
C GLY A 48 -13.10 17.09 -1.63
N ALA A 49 -11.89 16.69 -2.03
CA ALA A 49 -11.64 16.18 -3.39
C ALA A 49 -12.46 14.90 -3.68
N TRP A 50 -12.59 14.03 -2.68
CA TRP A 50 -13.49 12.87 -2.68
C TRP A 50 -13.80 12.43 -1.24
N GLN A 51 -14.71 11.47 -1.10
CA GLN A 51 -15.09 10.90 0.19
C GLN A 51 -15.20 9.38 0.10
N TYR A 52 -14.81 8.71 1.18
CA TYR A 52 -15.01 7.27 1.31
C TYR A 52 -16.43 6.96 1.80
N ALA A 53 -17.05 5.95 1.18
CA ALA A 53 -18.40 5.51 1.58
C ALA A 53 -18.46 4.90 3.00
N ASN A 54 -17.32 4.43 3.53
CA ASN A 54 -17.22 3.91 4.89
C ASN A 54 -15.90 4.39 5.53
N PRO A 55 -15.84 5.63 6.02
CA PRO A 55 -14.66 6.15 6.70
C PRO A 55 -14.52 5.51 8.08
N SER A 56 -13.30 5.45 8.62
CA SER A 56 -13.05 4.92 9.96
C SER A 56 -12.29 5.92 10.82
N ILE A 57 -11.05 6.23 10.46
CA ILE A 57 -10.20 7.16 11.22
C ILE A 57 -9.74 8.27 10.29
N LEU A 58 -9.78 9.53 10.74
CA LEU A 58 -9.40 10.69 9.92
C LEU A 58 -10.09 10.72 8.54
N GLU A 59 -11.38 10.35 8.50
CA GLU A 59 -12.19 10.30 7.28
C GLU A 59 -11.73 9.28 6.22
N ILE A 60 -10.76 8.43 6.57
CA ILE A 60 -10.24 7.35 5.72
C ILE A 60 -10.48 5.96 6.34
N PRO A 61 -10.55 4.89 5.53
CA PRO A 61 -10.68 3.53 6.04
C PRO A 61 -9.40 3.02 6.70
N VAL A 62 -9.51 2.22 7.75
CA VAL A 62 -8.36 1.70 8.52
C VAL A 62 -7.46 0.76 7.71
N TRP A 63 -7.98 0.14 6.65
CA TRP A 63 -7.23 -0.74 5.76
C TRP A 63 -6.42 0.02 4.70
N LEU A 64 -6.69 1.31 4.50
CA LEU A 64 -6.10 2.11 3.43
C LEU A 64 -4.55 2.20 3.52
N PRO A 65 -3.93 2.39 4.69
CA PRO A 65 -2.48 2.42 4.80
C PRO A 65 -1.83 1.09 4.39
N ILE A 66 -2.49 -0.04 4.70
CA ILE A 66 -2.01 -1.38 4.30
C ILE A 66 -2.03 -1.52 2.78
N ALA A 67 -3.12 -1.07 2.13
CA ALA A 67 -3.24 -1.10 0.69
C ALA A 67 -2.15 -0.26 0.01
N TRP A 68 -1.93 0.98 0.46
CA TRP A 68 -0.88 1.86 -0.07
C TRP A 68 0.53 1.28 0.11
N GLY A 69 0.83 0.72 1.28
CA GLY A 69 2.11 0.06 1.51
C GLY A 69 2.33 -1.13 0.55
N LEU A 70 1.31 -1.96 0.34
CA LEU A 70 1.38 -3.10 -0.60
C LEU A 70 1.59 -2.64 -2.04
N VAL A 71 0.87 -1.60 -2.48
CA VAL A 71 1.01 -1.02 -3.82
C VAL A 71 2.44 -0.54 -4.06
N VAL A 72 3.04 0.18 -3.11
CA VAL A 72 4.42 0.67 -3.27
C VAL A 72 5.44 -0.48 -3.36
N VAL A 73 5.27 -1.54 -2.56
CA VAL A 73 6.10 -2.75 -2.69
C VAL A 73 5.93 -3.39 -4.06
N LEU A 74 4.69 -3.53 -4.54
CA LEU A 74 4.40 -4.10 -5.84
C LEU A 74 5.05 -3.29 -6.97
N ILE A 75 4.87 -1.97 -6.97
CA ILE A 75 5.49 -1.06 -7.94
C ILE A 75 7.00 -1.24 -7.94
N ARG A 76 7.64 -1.22 -6.76
CA ARG A 76 9.08 -1.43 -6.66
C ARG A 76 9.53 -2.75 -7.27
N ARG A 77 8.81 -3.84 -7.00
CA ARG A 77 9.13 -5.17 -7.54
C ARG A 77 9.03 -5.20 -9.05
N ILE A 78 7.96 -4.62 -9.60
CA ILE A 78 7.78 -4.48 -11.04
C ILE A 78 8.93 -3.65 -11.63
N THR A 79 9.21 -2.47 -11.07
CA THR A 79 10.32 -1.61 -11.50
C THR A 79 11.65 -2.34 -11.49
N TYR A 80 11.94 -3.12 -10.45
CA TYR A 80 13.17 -3.90 -10.37
C TYR A 80 13.30 -4.90 -11.53
N VAL A 81 12.23 -5.63 -11.85
CA VAL A 81 12.21 -6.57 -12.98
C VAL A 81 12.44 -5.85 -14.31
N PHE A 82 11.75 -4.73 -14.53
CA PHE A 82 11.91 -3.93 -15.75
C PHE A 82 13.33 -3.37 -15.89
N VAL A 83 13.89 -2.78 -14.83
CA VAL A 83 15.25 -2.24 -14.84
C VAL A 83 16.27 -3.34 -15.10
N GLU A 84 16.15 -4.51 -14.46
CA GLU A 84 17.07 -5.62 -14.74
C GLU A 84 16.94 -6.13 -16.18
N THR A 85 15.73 -6.14 -16.75
CA THR A 85 15.48 -6.61 -18.13
C THR A 85 16.02 -5.63 -19.16
N LEU A 86 15.86 -4.32 -18.93
CA LEU A 86 16.25 -3.27 -19.86
C LEU A 86 17.74 -2.93 -19.78
N VAL A 87 18.35 -2.99 -18.59
CA VAL A 87 19.76 -2.64 -18.38
C VAL A 87 20.70 -3.81 -18.72
N LYS A 88 20.22 -5.07 -18.71
CA LYS A 88 21.01 -6.25 -19.13
C LYS A 88 20.87 -6.62 -20.60
N GLN A 89 20.34 -5.77 -21.48
CA GLN A 89 20.46 -6.02 -22.91
C GLN A 89 21.92 -5.80 -23.33
N PRO A 90 22.61 -6.82 -23.90
CA PRO A 90 23.97 -6.68 -24.42
C PRO A 90 24.05 -5.71 -25.60
#